data_AF-A0A2N0MR37-F1
#
_entry.id   AF-A0A2N0MR37-F1
#
_cell.length_a   1.000
_cell.length_b   1.000
_cell.length_c   1.000
_cell.angle_alpha   90.00
_cell.angle_beta   90.00
_cell.angle_gamma   90.00
#
_symmetry.space_group_name_H-M   'P 1'
#
loop_
_entity.id
_entity.type
_entity.pdbx_description
1 polymer ?
#
loop_
_entity_poly.entity_id
_entity_poly.type
_entity_poly.pdbx_seq_one_letter_code
_entity_poly.pdbx_strand_id
1 'polypeptide(L)' 'MENAGIPSATICTDRFVPTAQGMAKMWGAPDYPTIFTQHPIENLSREALRARAEELAPMVVRVLTGEG' A
#
# COMPACT_ATOMS: atom_id res chain seq x y z
N MET A 1 5.21 6.55 10.94
CA MET A 1 5.93 7.26 9.87
C MET A 1 5.11 8.47 9.46
N GLU A 2 3.94 8.31 8.83
CA GLU A 2 3.06 9.46 8.48
C GLU A 2 2.76 10.41 9.64
N ASN A 3 2.27 9.90 10.77
CA ASN A 3 1.94 10.76 11.92
C ASN A 3 3.16 11.44 12.57
N ALA A 4 4.37 11.05 12.20
CA ALA A 4 5.63 11.67 12.61
C ALA A 4 6.16 12.68 11.57
N GLY A 5 5.38 12.98 10.52
CA GLY A 5 5.77 13.89 9.43
C GLY A 5 6.75 13.30 8.42
N ILE A 6 6.93 11.97 8.42
CA ILE A 6 7.80 11.26 7.48
C ILE A 6 6.92 10.62 6.40
N PRO A 7 7.04 11.01 5.11
CA PRO A 7 6.29 10.39 4.02
C PRO A 7 6.53 8.88 3.94
N SER A 8 5.45 8.12 3.74
CA SER A 8 5.44 6.67 3.75
C SER A 8 4.28 6.14 2.90
N ALA A 9 4.56 5.03 2.22
CA ALA A 9 3.59 4.32 1.39
C ALA A 9 3.32 2.95 2.00
N THR A 10 2.08 2.70 2.39
CA THR A 10 1.67 1.39 2.93
C THR A 10 1.26 0.48 1.78
N ILE A 11 1.85 -0.70 1.69
CA ILE A 11 1.46 -1.75 0.75
C ILE A 11 0.82 -2.90 1.53
N CYS A 12 -0.33 -3.38 1.08
CA CYS A 12 -1.04 -4.50 1.68
C CYS A 12 -1.65 -5.42 0.61
N THR A 13 -1.99 -6.66 0.95
CA THR A 13 -2.75 -7.51 0.02
C THR A 13 -4.25 -7.22 0.09
N ASP A 14 -4.94 -7.35 -1.03
CA ASP A 14 -6.38 -7.10 -1.21
C ASP A 14 -7.30 -7.77 -0.18
N ARG A 15 -6.91 -8.94 0.34
CA ARG A 15 -7.60 -9.63 1.44
C ARG A 15 -7.83 -8.77 2.69
N PHE A 16 -6.99 -7.77 2.92
CA PHE A 16 -7.05 -6.90 4.10
C PHE A 16 -7.73 -5.55 3.82
N VAL A 17 -8.30 -5.33 2.65
CA VAL A 17 -9.02 -4.07 2.33
C VAL A 17 -10.06 -3.71 3.42
N PRO A 18 -10.94 -4.62 3.89
CA PRO A 18 -11.91 -4.27 4.92
C PRO A 18 -11.25 -3.84 6.25
N THR A 19 -10.18 -4.54 6.64
CA THR A 19 -9.43 -4.22 7.87
C THR A 19 -8.72 -2.89 7.75
N ALA A 20 -8.02 -2.65 6.64
CA ALA A 20 -7.33 -1.39 6.37
C ALA A 20 -8.29 -0.20 6.37
N GLN A 21 -9.45 -0.33 5.72
CA GLN A 21 -10.50 0.70 5.73
C GLN A 21 -11.08 0.95 7.13
N GLY A 22 -11.29 -0.10 7.92
CA GLY A 22 -11.75 0.02 9.31
C GLY A 22 -10.75 0.79 10.18
N MET A 23 -9.46 0.43 10.08
CA MET A 23 -8.38 1.10 10.81
C MET A 23 -8.21 2.56 10.38
N ALA A 24 -8.24 2.82 9.08
CA ALA A 24 -8.16 4.16 8.49
C ALA A 24 -9.26 5.09 9.04
N LYS A 25 -10.51 4.60 9.09
CA LYS A 25 -11.64 5.34 9.69
C LYS A 25 -11.45 5.56 11.18
N MET A 26 -11.05 4.53 11.93
CA MET A 26 -10.82 4.63 13.38
C MET A 26 -9.74 5.66 13.72
N TRP A 27 -8.74 5.83 12.86
CA TRP A 27 -7.66 6.80 13.02
C TRP A 27 -7.97 8.18 12.41
N GLY A 28 -9.18 8.40 11.90
CA GLY A 28 -9.58 9.69 11.32
C GLY A 28 -8.95 9.98 9.95
N ALA A 29 -8.44 8.97 9.25
CA ALA A 29 -7.82 9.08 7.93
C ALA A 29 -8.53 8.15 6.91
N PRO A 30 -9.84 8.35 6.62
CA PRO A 30 -10.62 7.44 5.78
C PRO A 30 -10.08 7.28 4.35
N ASP A 31 -9.39 8.31 3.85
CA ASP A 31 -8.80 8.35 2.50
C ASP A 31 -7.29 8.02 2.50
N TYR A 32 -6.80 7.38 3.57
CA TYR A 32 -5.38 7.00 3.67
C TYR A 32 -4.95 6.15 2.47
N PRO A 33 -3.90 6.54 1.72
CA PRO A 33 -3.60 6.00 0.40
C PRO A 33 -2.87 4.65 0.46
N THR A 34 -3.54 3.62 0.99
CA THR A 34 -3.00 2.26 1.01
C THR A 34 -2.96 1.68 -0.40
N ILE A 35 -1.79 1.20 -0.81
CA ILE A 35 -1.60 0.49 -2.07
C ILE A 35 -1.94 -0.97 -1.86
N PHE A 36 -2.84 -1.52 -2.67
CA PHE A 36 -3.23 -2.93 -2.60
C PHE A 36 -2.64 -3.75 -3.75
N THR A 37 -2.25 -4.99 -3.45
CA THR A 37 -1.83 -6.00 -4.43
C THR A 37 -2.57 -7.32 -4.19
N GLN A 38 -2.64 -8.18 -5.19
CA GLN A 38 -3.37 -9.45 -5.10
C GLN A 38 -2.75 -10.39 -4.06
N HIS A 39 -3.61 -11.00 -3.24
CA HIS A 39 -3.23 -12.13 -2.38
C HIS A 39 -3.28 -13.48 -3.14
N PRO A 40 -2.42 -14.46 -2.82
CA PRO A 40 -1.27 -14.39 -1.93
C PRO A 40 0.01 -13.96 -2.65
N ILE A 41 0.96 -13.39 -1.91
CA ILE A 41 2.31 -13.13 -2.43
C ILE A 41 3.30 -14.27 -2.11
N GLU A 42 2.94 -15.18 -1.18
CA GLU A 42 3.83 -16.23 -0.66
C GLU A 42 4.23 -17.28 -1.70
N ASN A 43 3.37 -17.51 -2.70
CA ASN A 43 3.59 -18.49 -3.76
C ASN A 43 4.28 -17.89 -5.00
N LEU A 44 4.58 -16.59 -4.98
CA LEU A 44 5.25 -15.95 -6.11
C LEU A 44 6.73 -16.33 -6.13
N SER A 45 7.26 -16.63 -7.33
CA SER A 45 8.70 -16.70 -7.52
C SER A 45 9.33 -15.33 -7.27
N ARG A 46 10.65 -15.29 -7.12
CA ARG A 46 11.40 -14.03 -6.97
C ARG A 46 11.16 -13.09 -8.16
N GLU A 47 11.11 -13.64 -9.36
CA GLU A 47 10.89 -12.92 -10.61
C GLU A 47 9.47 -12.36 -10.67
N ALA A 48 8.46 -13.17 -10.31
CA ALA A 48 7.07 -12.72 -10.26
C ALA A 48 6.84 -11.65 -9.18
N LEU A 49 7.48 -11.80 -8.01
CA LEU A 49 7.43 -10.79 -6.95
C LEU A 49 8.13 -9.49 -7.38
N ARG A 50 9.24 -9.60 -8.14
CA ARG A 50 9.95 -8.44 -8.70
C ARG A 50 9.09 -7.69 -9.70
N ALA A 51 8.48 -8.40 -10.66
CA ALA A 51 7.57 -7.80 -11.63
C ALA A 51 6.40 -7.09 -10.92
N ARG A 52 5.82 -7.73 -9.90
CA ARG A 52 4.77 -7.10 -9.10
C ARG A 52 5.27 -5.84 -8.39
N ALA A 53 6.47 -5.85 -7.81
CA ALA A 53 7.04 -4.67 -7.17
C ALA A 53 7.27 -3.52 -8.18
N GLU A 54 7.68 -3.84 -9.41
CA GLU A 54 7.84 -2.86 -10.49
C GLU A 54 6.50 -2.24 -10.90
N GLU A 55 5.41 -3.03 -10.94
CA GLU A 55 4.05 -2.52 -11.15
C GLU A 55 3.58 -1.57 -10.03
N LEU A 56 3.95 -1.85 -8.78
CA LEU A 56 3.57 -1.03 -7.62
C LEU A 56 4.42 0.23 -7.46
N ALA A 57 5.65 0.24 -7.99
CA ALA A 57 6.63 1.31 -7.75
C ALA A 57 6.12 2.73 -8.16
N PRO A 58 5.43 2.93 -9.30
CA PRO A 58 4.89 4.24 -9.65
C PRO A 58 3.85 4.75 -8.63
N MET A 59 3.03 3.84 -8.07
CA MET A 59 2.05 4.21 -7.03
C MET A 59 2.74 4.60 -5.73
N VAL A 60 3.84 3.92 -5.36
CA VAL A 60 4.65 4.28 -4.19
C VAL A 60 5.22 5.68 -4.36
N VAL A 61 5.83 5.98 -5.52
CA VAL A 61 6.36 7.32 -5.79
C VAL A 61 5.28 8.37 -5.64
N ARG A 62 4.11 8.15 -6.26
CA ARG A 62 2.97 9.05 -6.20
C ARG A 62 2.52 9.37 -4.77
N VAL A 63 2.44 8.35 -3.91
CA VAL A 63 2.07 8.53 -2.50
C VAL A 63 3.14 9.32 -1.74
N LEU A 64 4.43 9.04 -1.99
CA LEU A 64 5.53 9.71 -1.29
C LEU A 64 5.74 11.17 -1.74
N THR A 65 5.39 11.51 -2.98
CA THR A 65 5.54 12.87 -3.55
C THR A 65 4.29 13.72 -3.41
N GLY A 66 3.14 13.13 -3.04
CA GLY A 66 1.87 13.85 -2.92
C GLY A 66 1.22 14.17 -4.27
N GLU A 67 1.59 13.46 -5.34
CA GLU A 67 1.01 13.62 -6.68
C GLU A 67 -0.33 12.86 -6.81
N GLY A 68 -1.36 13.22 -6.03
CA GLY A 68 -2.65 12.53 -5.99
C GLY A 68 -3.84 13.45 -5.99
#